data_AF-A0A2M9JHE3-F1
#
_entry.id   AF-A0A2M9JHE3-F1
#
_cell.length_a   1.000
_cell.length_b   1.000
_cell.length_c   1.000
_cell.angle_alpha   90.00
_cell.angle_beta   90.00
_cell.angle_gamma   90.00
#
_symmetry.space_group_name_H-M   'P 1'
#
loop_
_entity.id
_entity.type
_entity.pdbx_description
1 polymer ?
#
loop_
_entity_poly.entity_id
_entity_poly.type
_entity_poly.pdbx_seq_one_letter_code
_entity_poly.pdbx_strand_id
1 'polypeptide(L)'
;MTTPLLVGRIATHGTDAPTLDGLTAVARAAEAAGLDALILDDAAGAPGRQAPFETTTLAAALAARTDRIGLIVSPLPADQAPYHVARIVASLDHLGRGRTGWLAGAADAEGRTAELIEVARGLWDSFDDDAYVHDRADGQYWRLDTIHQLDHRGRHFDVAGPLNVARPPQGHPVVAVRGPALAADADLVLLDDPADVPAVRSSAPGAKVLVPLLDHADAEGLLAASGADGLTVALSGAHDPFLTTTAPTLRRSGAPQPADTTLRARLGLSRPASRYATGTV
;
A
#
# COMPACT_ATOMS: atom_id res chain seq x y z
N MET A 1 -13.66 -4.41 -20.79
CA MET A 1 -13.25 -4.91 -19.47
C MET A 1 -12.42 -3.83 -18.81
N THR A 2 -12.57 -3.61 -17.51
CA THR A 2 -11.70 -2.72 -16.73
C THR A 2 -10.27 -3.27 -16.78
N THR A 3 -9.27 -2.41 -16.92
CA THR A 3 -7.87 -2.84 -16.92
C THR A 3 -7.54 -3.51 -15.57
N PRO A 4 -7.01 -4.74 -15.54
CA PRO A 4 -6.76 -5.45 -14.28
C PRO A 4 -5.65 -4.76 -13.48
N LEU A 5 -5.75 -4.79 -12.15
CA LEU A 5 -4.66 -4.33 -11.29
C LEU A 5 -3.52 -5.36 -11.29
N LEU A 6 -2.28 -4.92 -11.44
CA LEU A 6 -1.11 -5.79 -11.48
C LEU A 6 -0.15 -5.39 -10.37
N VAL A 7 0.00 -6.25 -9.37
CA VAL A 7 0.89 -6.00 -8.22
C VAL A 7 1.99 -7.05 -8.18
N GLY A 8 3.24 -6.61 -8.32
CA GLY A 8 4.39 -7.49 -8.17
C GLY A 8 4.74 -7.70 -6.71
N ARG A 9 5.30 -8.85 -6.38
CA ARG A 9 5.91 -9.15 -5.07
C ARG A 9 7.38 -9.40 -5.30
N ILE A 10 8.22 -8.64 -4.63
CA ILE A 10 9.66 -8.84 -4.67
C ILE A 10 10.06 -9.43 -3.33
N ALA A 11 10.56 -10.66 -3.36
CA ALA A 11 11.22 -11.22 -2.19
C ALA A 11 12.54 -10.47 -2.00
N THR A 12 12.76 -9.96 -0.78
CA THR A 12 14.07 -9.42 -0.39
C THR A 12 15.11 -10.52 -0.10
N HIS A 13 14.77 -11.80 -0.33
CA HIS A 13 15.66 -12.95 -0.13
C HIS A 13 15.92 -13.68 -1.46
N GLY A 14 17.17 -14.07 -1.72
CA GLY A 14 17.61 -14.72 -2.96
C GLY A 14 18.82 -15.63 -2.76
N THR A 15 19.10 -16.54 -3.70
CA THR A 15 20.26 -17.45 -3.62
C THR A 15 21.56 -16.66 -3.70
N ASP A 16 21.51 -15.53 -4.40
CA ASP A 16 22.44 -14.42 -4.28
C ASP A 16 21.78 -13.31 -3.46
N ALA A 17 22.54 -12.66 -2.56
CA ALA A 17 22.02 -11.57 -1.76
C ALA A 17 21.59 -10.40 -2.67
N PRO A 18 20.31 -9.97 -2.67
CA PRO A 18 19.86 -8.91 -3.56
C PRO A 18 20.54 -7.58 -3.22
N THR A 19 21.05 -6.89 -4.24
CA THR A 19 21.63 -5.55 -4.12
C THR A 19 20.57 -4.48 -4.36
N LEU A 20 20.83 -3.26 -3.88
CA LEU A 20 19.95 -2.12 -4.13
C LEU A 20 19.80 -1.82 -5.64
N ASP A 21 20.87 -1.98 -6.41
CA ASP A 21 20.83 -1.78 -7.86
C ASP A 21 19.99 -2.87 -8.56
N GLY A 22 20.12 -4.12 -8.12
CA GLY A 22 19.29 -5.23 -8.61
C GLY A 22 17.80 -4.98 -8.32
N LEU A 23 17.46 -4.63 -7.09
CA LEU A 23 16.08 -4.31 -6.69
C LEU A 23 15.54 -3.07 -7.44
N THR A 24 16.39 -2.07 -7.68
CA THR A 24 16.05 -0.90 -8.51
C THR A 24 15.76 -1.31 -9.95
N ALA A 25 16.54 -2.22 -10.53
CA ALA A 25 16.31 -2.74 -11.87
C ALA A 25 14.97 -3.48 -11.98
N VAL A 26 14.62 -4.30 -10.98
CA VAL A 26 13.30 -4.94 -10.90
C VAL A 26 12.19 -3.89 -10.82
N ALA A 27 12.34 -2.90 -9.95
CA ALA A 27 11.32 -1.88 -9.75
C ALA A 27 11.06 -1.05 -11.01
N ARG A 28 12.12 -0.68 -11.74
CA ARG A 28 12.02 0.02 -13.01
C ARG A 28 11.44 -0.84 -14.12
N ALA A 29 11.80 -2.12 -14.18
CA ALA A 29 11.23 -3.06 -15.14
C ALA A 29 9.72 -3.25 -14.90
N ALA A 30 9.31 -3.39 -13.63
CA ALA A 30 7.91 -3.45 -13.24
C ALA A 30 7.14 -2.17 -13.62
N GLU A 31 7.73 -1.00 -13.38
CA GLU A 31 7.15 0.29 -13.76
C GLU A 31 7.00 0.44 -15.28
N ALA A 32 8.00 0.00 -16.05
CA ALA A 32 7.98 0.03 -17.51
C ALA A 32 6.96 -0.95 -18.09
N ALA A 33 6.79 -2.13 -17.46
CA ALA A 33 5.77 -3.12 -17.81
C ALA A 33 4.35 -2.68 -17.40
N GLY A 34 4.22 -1.58 -16.65
CA GLY A 34 2.94 -1.00 -16.25
C GLY A 34 2.31 -1.65 -15.02
N LEU A 35 3.10 -2.22 -14.10
CA LEU A 35 2.57 -2.68 -12.80
C LEU A 35 2.11 -1.46 -11.97
N ASP A 36 1.03 -1.66 -11.21
CA ASP A 36 0.45 -0.62 -10.35
C ASP A 36 1.29 -0.39 -9.10
N ALA A 37 1.78 -1.48 -8.50
CA ALA A 37 2.56 -1.45 -7.28
C ALA A 37 3.49 -2.66 -7.15
N LEU A 38 4.44 -2.53 -6.21
CA LEU A 38 5.28 -3.60 -5.72
C LEU A 38 5.05 -3.75 -4.22
N ILE A 39 4.79 -4.98 -3.79
CA ILE A 39 4.88 -5.37 -2.38
C ILE A 39 6.32 -5.75 -2.10
N LEU A 40 6.95 -5.02 -1.20
CA LEU A 40 8.29 -5.28 -0.69
C LEU A 40 8.14 -6.18 0.52
N ASP A 41 8.46 -7.47 0.37
CA ASP A 41 8.18 -8.49 1.38
C ASP A 41 9.46 -9.07 1.99
N ASP A 42 9.52 -9.13 3.32
CA ASP A 42 10.56 -9.76 4.13
C ASP A 42 10.09 -11.08 4.78
N ALA A 43 8.80 -11.43 4.66
CA ALA A 43 8.22 -12.61 5.29
C ALA A 43 8.46 -13.92 4.49
N ALA A 44 9.07 -13.83 3.31
CA ALA A 44 9.35 -14.97 2.45
C ALA A 44 10.67 -15.71 2.79
N GLY A 45 11.34 -15.35 3.88
CA GLY A 45 12.55 -16.03 4.33
C GLY A 45 12.25 -17.40 4.93
N ALA A 46 12.63 -18.47 4.24
CA ALA A 46 12.82 -19.77 4.89
C ALA A 46 13.76 -19.60 6.12
N PRO A 47 13.54 -20.34 7.22
CA PRO A 47 14.38 -20.23 8.41
C PRO A 47 15.87 -20.32 8.05
N GLY A 48 16.64 -19.30 8.47
CA GLY A 48 18.07 -19.19 8.20
C GLY A 48 18.49 -18.21 7.09
N ARG A 49 17.55 -17.48 6.47
CA ARG A 49 17.84 -16.52 5.39
C ARG A 49 17.39 -15.11 5.79
N GLN A 50 18.32 -14.24 6.17
CA GLN A 50 18.02 -12.86 6.52
C GLN A 50 17.77 -12.01 5.26
N ALA A 51 16.85 -11.06 5.35
CA ALA A 51 16.68 -10.04 4.32
C ALA A 51 17.86 -9.07 4.46
N PRO A 52 18.54 -8.69 3.36
CA PRO A 52 19.61 -7.72 3.44
C PRO A 52 19.10 -6.31 3.75
N PHE A 53 17.81 -6.03 3.49
CA PHE A 53 17.20 -4.73 3.71
C PHE A 53 15.85 -4.85 4.43
N GLU A 54 15.65 -3.97 5.40
CA GLU A 54 14.35 -3.70 6.00
C GLU A 54 13.45 -2.95 4.98
N THR A 55 12.16 -3.29 4.95
CA THR A 55 11.26 -2.95 3.84
C THR A 55 10.95 -1.45 3.74
N THR A 56 10.86 -0.73 4.85
CA THR A 56 10.58 0.72 4.85
C THR A 56 11.78 1.54 4.38
N THR A 57 12.98 1.12 4.77
CA THR A 57 14.24 1.72 4.29
C THR A 57 14.44 1.46 2.80
N LEU A 58 14.15 0.22 2.35
CA LEU A 58 14.17 -0.11 0.92
C LEU A 58 13.13 0.70 0.13
N ALA A 59 11.91 0.86 0.66
CA ALA A 59 10.86 1.66 0.03
C ALA A 59 11.30 3.11 -0.16
N ALA A 60 11.91 3.73 0.86
CA ALA A 60 12.44 5.09 0.74
C ALA A 60 13.51 5.19 -0.38
N ALA A 61 14.40 4.20 -0.46
CA ALA A 61 15.46 4.16 -1.47
C ALA A 61 14.92 3.91 -2.89
N LEU A 62 13.85 3.13 -3.05
CA LEU A 62 13.19 2.87 -4.33
C LEU A 62 12.27 4.03 -4.74
N ALA A 63 11.64 4.71 -3.79
CA ALA A 63 10.81 5.90 -4.05
C ALA A 63 11.64 7.00 -4.74
N ALA A 64 12.91 7.16 -4.35
CA ALA A 64 13.84 8.10 -4.99
C ALA A 64 14.36 7.65 -6.37
N ARG A 65 14.14 6.39 -6.78
CA ARG A 65 14.70 5.80 -8.01
C ARG A 65 13.66 5.33 -9.03
N THR A 66 12.38 5.54 -8.71
CA THR A 66 11.21 5.20 -9.51
C THR A 66 10.27 6.40 -9.54
N ASP A 67 9.48 6.54 -10.59
CA ASP A 67 8.69 7.75 -10.81
C ASP A 67 7.21 7.53 -10.53
N ARG A 68 6.69 6.33 -10.84
CA ARG A 68 5.26 6.05 -10.92
C ARG A 68 4.84 4.87 -10.08
N ILE A 69 5.58 3.77 -10.03
CA ILE A 69 5.11 2.53 -9.41
C ILE A 69 4.81 2.72 -7.92
N GLY A 70 3.73 2.11 -7.42
CA GLY A 70 3.42 2.09 -6.00
C GLY A 70 4.40 1.21 -5.22
N LEU A 71 4.68 1.56 -3.97
CA LEU A 71 5.54 0.79 -3.07
C LEU A 71 4.76 0.46 -1.80
N ILE A 72 4.36 -0.81 -1.67
CA ILE A 72 3.63 -1.33 -0.53
C ILE A 72 4.63 -2.03 0.39
N VAL A 73 4.83 -1.49 1.59
CA VAL A 73 5.74 -2.08 2.58
C VAL A 73 5.06 -3.24 3.32
N SER A 74 5.77 -4.36 3.48
CA SER A 74 5.32 -5.52 4.27
C SER A 74 5.10 -5.15 5.74
N PRO A 75 4.39 -6.01 6.51
CA PRO A 75 4.00 -5.66 7.85
C PRO A 75 5.24 -5.39 8.70
N LEU A 76 5.20 -4.24 9.37
CA LEU A 76 6.13 -3.93 10.44
C LEU A 76 5.97 -4.96 11.56
N PRO A 77 6.99 -5.14 12.43
CA PRO A 77 6.91 -6.04 13.57
C PRO A 77 5.59 -5.87 14.33
N ALA A 78 4.97 -7.00 14.71
CA ALA A 78 3.63 -6.99 15.29
C ALA A 78 3.57 -6.16 16.58
N ASP A 79 4.66 -6.02 17.32
CA ASP A 79 4.79 -5.23 18.54
C ASP A 79 5.02 -3.72 18.31
N GLN A 80 5.17 -3.28 17.06
CA GLN A 80 5.38 -1.87 16.74
C GLN A 80 4.16 -1.02 17.14
N ALA A 81 4.41 0.06 17.88
CA ALA A 81 3.35 0.96 18.30
C ALA A 81 2.65 1.63 17.09
N PRO A 82 1.31 1.79 17.10
CA PRO A 82 0.55 2.39 16.00
C PRO A 82 1.07 3.76 15.56
N TYR A 83 1.54 4.57 16.52
CA TYR A 83 2.11 5.88 16.26
C TYR A 83 3.34 5.81 15.33
N HIS A 84 4.20 4.82 15.52
CA HIS A 84 5.38 4.64 14.67
C HIS A 84 5.00 4.12 13.30
N VAL A 85 4.07 3.17 13.21
CA VAL A 85 3.52 2.68 11.93
C VAL A 85 2.96 3.85 11.13
N ALA A 86 2.05 4.62 11.73
CA ALA A 86 1.42 5.77 11.08
C ALA A 86 2.46 6.80 10.60
N ARG A 87 3.45 7.12 11.45
CA ARG A 87 4.51 8.07 11.12
C ARG A 87 5.38 7.61 9.96
N ILE A 88 5.82 6.35 9.97
CA ILE A 88 6.68 5.78 8.93
C ILE A 88 5.94 5.79 7.60
N VAL A 89 4.71 5.24 7.57
CA VAL A 89 3.93 5.12 6.34
C VAL A 89 3.54 6.50 5.79
N ALA A 90 3.16 7.46 6.64
CA ALA A 90 2.91 8.85 6.21
C ALA A 90 4.16 9.52 5.63
N SER A 91 5.32 9.34 6.28
CA SER A 91 6.59 9.91 5.81
C SER A 91 6.99 9.32 4.45
N LEU A 92 6.86 8.01 4.29
CA LEU A 92 7.07 7.33 3.01
C LEU A 92 6.09 7.82 1.95
N ASP A 93 4.84 8.12 2.30
CA ASP A 93 3.87 8.64 1.33
C ASP A 93 4.27 10.03 0.81
N HIS A 94 4.78 10.91 1.68
CA HIS A 94 5.35 12.19 1.27
C HIS A 94 6.59 12.01 0.39
N LEU A 95 7.53 11.14 0.79
CA LEU A 95 8.74 10.83 -0.01
C LEU A 95 8.39 10.24 -1.38
N GLY A 96 7.38 9.36 -1.41
CA GLY A 96 6.88 8.71 -2.60
C GLY A 96 5.97 9.59 -3.46
N ARG A 97 5.58 10.79 -3.00
CA ARG A 97 4.58 11.66 -3.65
C ARG A 97 3.22 10.97 -3.84
N GLY A 98 2.73 10.33 -2.78
CA GLY A 98 1.43 9.66 -2.79
C GLY A 98 1.45 8.25 -3.36
N ARG A 99 2.61 7.58 -3.36
CA ARG A 99 2.81 6.25 -3.97
C ARG A 99 2.97 5.12 -2.95
N THR A 100 2.75 5.39 -1.68
CA THR A 100 3.00 4.41 -0.62
C THR A 100 1.74 3.62 -0.30
N GLY A 101 1.90 2.33 -0.06
CA GLY A 101 0.91 1.51 0.62
C GLY A 101 1.53 0.80 1.81
N TRP A 102 0.69 0.24 2.66
CA TRP A 102 1.10 -0.52 3.83
C TRP A 102 0.32 -1.82 3.89
N LEU A 103 1.02 -2.95 3.91
CA LEU A 103 0.43 -4.25 4.19
C LEU A 103 0.36 -4.44 5.71
N ALA A 104 -0.83 -4.25 6.28
CA ALA A 104 -1.06 -4.32 7.72
C ALA A 104 -0.94 -5.74 8.29
N GLY A 105 -0.96 -6.75 7.42
CA GLY A 105 -0.85 -8.16 7.80
C GLY A 105 -2.19 -8.89 7.68
N ALA A 106 -2.38 -9.90 8.52
CA ALA A 106 -3.58 -10.73 8.58
C ALA A 106 -4.37 -10.46 9.87
N ALA A 107 -5.61 -10.94 9.91
CA ALA A 107 -6.41 -10.92 11.14
C ALA A 107 -5.74 -11.74 12.24
N ASP A 108 -5.79 -11.22 13.46
CA ASP A 108 -5.49 -11.94 14.69
C ASP A 108 -6.78 -12.18 15.49
N ALA A 109 -6.77 -13.21 16.34
CA ALA A 109 -7.95 -13.61 17.11
C ALA A 109 -8.42 -12.54 18.12
N GLU A 110 -7.55 -11.59 18.49
CA GLU A 110 -7.89 -10.55 19.46
C GLU A 110 -8.36 -9.24 18.80
N GLY A 111 -8.35 -9.15 17.47
CA GLY A 111 -8.75 -7.97 16.70
C GLY A 111 -7.72 -6.83 16.76
N ARG A 112 -6.48 -7.11 17.13
CA ARG A 112 -5.43 -6.10 17.30
C ARG A 112 -5.03 -5.44 15.99
N THR A 113 -4.97 -6.18 14.88
CA THR A 113 -4.63 -5.63 13.56
C THR A 113 -5.71 -4.69 13.05
N ALA A 114 -6.99 -4.99 13.29
CA ALA A 114 -8.08 -4.07 12.94
C ALA A 114 -7.97 -2.75 13.72
N GLU A 115 -7.74 -2.82 15.05
CA GLU A 115 -7.54 -1.64 15.88
C GLU A 115 -6.28 -0.84 15.45
N LEU A 116 -5.21 -1.52 15.03
CA LEU A 116 -4.00 -0.87 14.51
C LEU A 116 -4.30 -0.05 13.24
N ILE A 117 -5.08 -0.61 12.31
CA ILE A 117 -5.49 0.09 11.07
C ILE A 117 -6.34 1.31 11.41
N GLU A 118 -7.29 1.17 12.34
CA GLU A 118 -8.14 2.28 12.81
C GLU A 118 -7.29 3.42 13.38
N VAL A 119 -6.38 3.11 14.32
CA VAL A 119 -5.51 4.10 14.95
C VAL A 119 -4.60 4.76 13.91
N ALA A 120 -4.02 4.01 12.99
CA ALA A 120 -3.16 4.57 11.95
C ALA A 120 -3.91 5.55 11.05
N ARG A 121 -5.13 5.21 10.60
CA ARG A 121 -5.99 6.11 9.81
C ARG A 121 -6.38 7.35 10.60
N GLY A 122 -6.73 7.19 11.87
CA GLY A 122 -7.04 8.31 12.75
C GLY A 122 -5.87 9.28 12.92
N LEU A 123 -4.65 8.76 13.08
CA LEU A 123 -3.42 9.55 13.17
C LEU A 123 -3.10 10.29 11.86
N TRP A 124 -3.37 9.71 10.69
CA TRP A 124 -3.13 10.39 9.40
C TRP A 124 -4.01 11.62 9.19
N ASP A 125 -5.14 11.71 9.88
CA ASP A 125 -6.03 12.88 9.87
C ASP A 125 -5.72 13.89 11.00
N SER A 126 -4.62 13.73 11.76
CA SER A 126 -4.26 14.67 12.83
C SER A 126 -3.98 16.11 12.37
N PHE A 127 -3.72 16.32 11.08
CA PHE A 127 -3.56 17.65 10.48
C PHE A 127 -4.54 17.76 9.32
N ASP A 128 -5.24 18.88 9.18
CA ASP A 128 -6.02 19.13 7.95
C ASP A 128 -5.09 19.40 6.74
N ASP A 129 -5.65 19.32 5.54
CA ASP A 129 -4.89 19.45 4.28
C ASP A 129 -4.21 20.82 4.14
N ASP A 130 -4.79 21.87 4.74
CA ASP A 130 -4.32 23.26 4.72
C ASP A 130 -3.72 23.71 6.07
N ALA A 131 -3.36 22.76 6.95
CA ALA A 131 -2.82 23.07 8.27
C ALA A 131 -1.46 23.80 8.24
N TYR A 132 -0.65 23.57 7.20
CA TYR A 132 0.67 24.20 7.02
C TYR A 132 0.55 25.46 6.16
N VAL A 133 0.87 26.63 6.73
CA VAL A 133 0.75 27.93 6.05
C VAL A 133 2.11 28.47 5.61
N HIS A 134 3.16 28.21 6.40
CA HIS A 134 4.52 28.72 6.17
C HIS A 134 4.61 30.24 5.97
N ASP A 135 3.78 31.01 6.69
CA ASP A 135 3.78 32.47 6.63
C ASP A 135 4.98 33.05 7.39
N ARG A 136 5.91 33.64 6.64
CA ARG A 136 7.10 34.30 7.21
C ARG A 136 6.83 35.71 7.72
N ALA A 137 5.82 36.40 7.17
CA ALA A 137 5.50 37.77 7.55
C ALA A 137 4.85 37.80 8.93
N ASP A 138 3.88 36.91 9.16
CA ASP A 138 3.13 36.81 10.42
C ASP A 138 3.71 35.77 11.39
N GLY A 139 4.76 35.04 10.97
CA GLY A 139 5.43 34.02 11.78
C GLY A 139 4.58 32.77 12.04
N GLN A 140 3.57 32.52 11.20
CA GLN A 140 2.65 31.40 11.34
C GLN A 140 3.11 30.21 10.50
N TYR A 141 3.61 29.18 11.18
CA TYR A 141 4.01 27.94 10.49
C TYR A 141 2.82 27.00 10.25
N TRP A 142 1.92 26.87 11.23
CA TRP A 142 0.69 26.07 11.16
C TRP A 142 -0.52 26.80 11.76
N ARG A 143 -1.72 26.44 11.29
CA ARG A 143 -2.99 26.84 11.93
C ARG A 143 -3.30 25.86 13.06
N LEU A 144 -3.38 26.38 14.28
CA LEU A 144 -3.52 25.54 15.49
C LEU A 144 -4.89 24.86 15.61
N ASP A 145 -5.93 25.49 15.08
CA ASP A 145 -7.31 25.01 15.05
C ASP A 145 -7.53 23.86 14.04
N THR A 146 -6.53 23.55 13.22
CA THR A 146 -6.56 22.44 12.24
C THR A 146 -5.63 21.29 12.60
N ILE A 147 -5.24 21.21 13.87
CA ILE A 147 -4.44 20.13 14.44
C ILE A 147 -5.30 19.42 15.48
N HIS A 148 -5.47 18.11 15.30
CA HIS A 148 -6.46 17.31 16.02
C HIS A 148 -5.79 16.17 16.79
N GLN A 149 -6.12 16.07 18.08
CA GLN A 149 -5.79 14.88 18.87
C GLN A 149 -6.65 13.71 18.41
N LEU A 150 -6.05 12.51 18.42
CA LEU A 150 -6.76 11.27 18.13
C LEU A 150 -7.53 10.79 19.36
N ASP A 151 -6.91 10.85 20.54
CA ASP A 151 -7.44 10.38 21.84
C ASP A 151 -8.09 8.99 21.79
N HIS A 152 -7.48 8.07 21.03
CA HIS A 152 -7.95 6.69 20.91
C HIS A 152 -7.69 5.93 22.21
N ARG A 153 -8.72 5.27 22.74
CA ARG A 153 -8.63 4.32 23.86
C ARG A 153 -9.36 3.04 23.51
N GLY A 154 -8.62 2.07 22.99
CA GLY A 154 -9.15 0.77 22.61
C GLY A 154 -8.69 -0.34 23.54
N ARG A 155 -8.88 -1.58 23.10
CA ARG A 155 -8.51 -2.77 23.86
C ARG A 155 -6.99 -2.94 23.89
N HIS A 156 -6.34 -2.63 22.78
CA HIS A 156 -4.92 -2.89 22.57
C HIS A 156 -4.06 -1.63 22.65
N PHE A 157 -4.63 -0.47 22.33
CA PHE A 157 -3.87 0.77 22.23
C PHE A 157 -4.54 1.94 22.95
N ASP A 158 -3.72 2.77 23.61
CA ASP A 158 -4.08 4.10 24.14
C ASP A 158 -3.14 5.12 23.48
N VAL A 159 -3.69 5.96 22.60
CA VAL A 159 -2.93 6.85 21.72
C VAL A 159 -3.56 8.23 21.66
N ALA A 160 -2.90 9.20 22.29
CA ALA A 160 -3.36 10.59 22.30
C ALA A 160 -3.30 11.28 20.92
N GLY A 161 -2.23 11.08 20.15
CA GLY A 161 -1.93 11.97 19.01
C GLY A 161 -1.60 13.40 19.46
N PRO A 162 -1.51 14.39 18.53
CA PRO A 162 -1.56 14.25 17.08
C PRO A 162 -0.33 13.53 16.51
N LEU A 163 -0.44 13.00 15.29
CA LEU A 163 0.72 12.57 14.52
C LEU A 163 1.60 13.76 14.14
N ASN A 164 2.91 13.67 14.33
CA ASN A 164 3.83 14.76 14.01
C ASN A 164 4.28 14.81 12.54
N VAL A 165 3.38 14.42 11.61
CA VAL A 165 3.60 14.42 10.16
C VAL A 165 2.36 15.01 9.50
N ALA A 166 2.55 15.82 8.47
CA ALA A 166 1.45 16.38 7.68
C ALA A 166 0.57 15.28 7.09
N ARG A 167 -0.72 15.60 6.87
CA ARG A 167 -1.67 14.69 6.23
C ARG A 167 -1.07 14.10 4.95
N PRO A 168 -1.06 12.77 4.79
CA PRO A 168 -0.48 12.14 3.61
C PRO A 168 -1.12 12.67 2.30
N PRO A 169 -0.36 12.75 1.18
CA PRO A 169 -0.91 13.14 -0.11
C PRO A 169 -2.15 12.32 -0.51
N GLN A 170 -2.20 11.04 -0.14
CA GLN A 170 -3.34 10.15 -0.39
C GLN A 170 -4.53 10.35 0.56
N GLY A 171 -4.45 11.29 1.51
CA GLY A 171 -5.34 11.35 2.67
C GLY A 171 -4.94 10.24 3.63
N HIS A 172 -5.25 9.00 3.25
CA HIS A 172 -4.72 7.78 3.88
C HIS A 172 -3.92 6.98 2.84
N PRO A 173 -2.65 6.63 3.10
CA PRO A 173 -1.91 5.67 2.30
C PRO A 173 -2.71 4.36 2.15
N VAL A 174 -2.57 3.67 1.02
CA VAL A 174 -3.35 2.47 0.73
C VAL A 174 -3.09 1.39 1.78
N VAL A 175 -4.13 0.96 2.49
CA VAL A 175 -4.05 -0.13 3.46
C VAL A 175 -4.36 -1.45 2.77
N ALA A 176 -3.38 -2.35 2.73
CA ALA A 176 -3.53 -3.71 2.24
C ALA A 176 -3.59 -4.72 3.39
N VAL A 177 -4.33 -5.81 3.22
CA VAL A 177 -4.43 -6.92 4.18
C VAL A 177 -4.33 -8.27 3.46
N ARG A 178 -4.03 -9.32 4.21
CA ARG A 178 -4.09 -10.71 3.74
C ARG A 178 -5.37 -11.39 4.22
N GLY A 179 -6.03 -12.09 3.30
CA GLY A 179 -7.22 -12.88 3.58
C GLY A 179 -8.49 -12.05 3.78
N PRO A 180 -9.66 -12.71 3.84
CA PRO A 180 -10.96 -12.05 3.81
C PRO A 180 -11.35 -11.37 5.13
N ALA A 181 -10.76 -11.77 6.26
CA ALA A 181 -11.23 -11.40 7.59
C ALA A 181 -11.12 -9.90 7.92
N LEU A 182 -10.15 -9.18 7.34
CA LEU A 182 -9.97 -7.72 7.51
C LEU A 182 -10.46 -6.91 6.30
N ALA A 183 -11.25 -7.52 5.41
CA ALA A 183 -11.61 -6.87 4.15
C ALA A 183 -12.35 -5.54 4.34
N ALA A 184 -13.20 -5.43 5.38
CA ALA A 184 -13.94 -4.20 5.68
C ALA A 184 -13.04 -3.06 6.16
N ASP A 185 -11.88 -3.39 6.74
CA ASP A 185 -10.91 -2.43 7.26
C ASP A 185 -9.87 -2.03 6.20
N ALA A 186 -9.86 -2.66 5.02
CA ALA A 186 -8.79 -2.50 4.04
C ALA A 186 -9.25 -1.82 2.74
N ASP A 187 -8.28 -1.25 2.04
CA ASP A 187 -8.45 -0.73 0.69
C ASP A 187 -8.11 -1.79 -0.38
N LEU A 188 -7.17 -2.68 -0.05
CA LEU A 188 -6.66 -3.75 -0.92
C LEU A 188 -6.61 -5.08 -0.15
N VAL A 189 -7.26 -6.12 -0.66
CA VAL A 189 -7.29 -7.45 -0.08
C VAL A 189 -6.51 -8.40 -0.97
N LEU A 190 -5.47 -9.00 -0.40
CA LEU A 190 -4.66 -10.03 -1.05
C LEU A 190 -5.18 -11.39 -0.59
N LEU A 191 -5.84 -12.11 -1.50
CA LEU A 191 -6.33 -13.46 -1.23
C LEU A 191 -5.26 -14.49 -1.63
N ASP A 192 -5.26 -15.63 -0.94
CA ASP A 192 -4.48 -16.80 -1.34
C ASP A 192 -5.33 -17.77 -2.20
N ASP A 193 -6.64 -17.84 -1.94
CA ASP A 193 -7.60 -18.63 -2.69
C ASP A 193 -8.58 -17.74 -3.48
N PRO A 194 -8.63 -17.83 -4.82
CA PRO A 194 -9.62 -17.12 -5.63
C PRO A 194 -11.08 -17.43 -5.27
N ALA A 195 -11.37 -18.56 -4.63
CA ALA A 195 -12.71 -18.94 -4.18
C ALA A 195 -13.27 -18.00 -3.09
N ASP A 196 -12.43 -17.23 -2.40
CA ASP A 196 -12.84 -16.29 -1.35
C ASP A 196 -13.31 -14.93 -1.91
N VAL A 197 -13.12 -14.65 -3.21
CA VAL A 197 -13.50 -13.38 -3.83
C VAL A 197 -14.97 -13.01 -3.56
N PRO A 198 -15.97 -13.90 -3.76
CA PRO A 198 -17.37 -13.57 -3.51
C PRO A 198 -17.66 -13.14 -2.07
N ALA A 199 -17.00 -13.77 -1.09
CA ALA A 199 -17.17 -13.42 0.32
C ALA A 199 -16.69 -11.99 0.59
N VAL A 200 -15.51 -11.63 0.09
CA VAL A 200 -14.95 -10.27 0.20
C VAL A 200 -15.82 -9.24 -0.49
N ARG A 201 -16.33 -9.53 -1.70
CA ARG A 201 -17.23 -8.62 -2.40
C ARG A 201 -18.52 -8.34 -1.63
N SER A 202 -19.03 -9.36 -0.94
CA SER A 202 -20.22 -9.22 -0.10
C SER A 202 -19.96 -8.38 1.15
N SER A 203 -18.81 -8.55 1.81
CA SER A 203 -18.53 -7.86 3.08
C SER A 203 -17.87 -6.48 2.90
N ALA A 204 -17.15 -6.26 1.80
CA ALA A 204 -16.36 -5.07 1.54
C ALA A 204 -16.40 -4.69 0.04
N PRO A 205 -17.56 -4.24 -0.49
CA PRO A 205 -17.72 -3.96 -1.92
C PRO A 205 -16.81 -2.84 -2.44
N GLY A 206 -16.30 -1.97 -1.56
CA GLY A 206 -15.36 -0.90 -1.90
C GLY A 206 -13.88 -1.35 -1.97
N ALA A 207 -13.55 -2.51 -1.41
CA ALA A 207 -12.17 -3.00 -1.38
C ALA A 207 -11.76 -3.58 -2.73
N LYS A 208 -10.48 -3.36 -3.09
CA LYS A 208 -9.88 -3.99 -4.27
C LYS A 208 -9.39 -5.38 -3.92
N VAL A 209 -9.70 -6.37 -4.74
CA VAL A 209 -9.39 -7.78 -4.45
C VAL A 209 -8.41 -8.32 -5.48
N LEU A 210 -7.26 -8.80 -5.02
CA LEU A 210 -6.25 -9.43 -5.88
C LEU A 210 -6.07 -10.90 -5.50
N VAL A 211 -5.82 -11.72 -6.52
CA VAL A 211 -5.57 -13.16 -6.39
C VAL A 211 -4.17 -13.51 -6.91
N PRO A 212 -3.53 -14.60 -6.46
CA PRO A 212 -2.18 -14.93 -6.88
C PRO A 212 -2.19 -15.57 -8.27
N LEU A 213 -1.35 -15.06 -9.17
CA LEU A 213 -1.10 -15.67 -10.46
C LEU A 213 0.08 -16.64 -10.34
N LEU A 214 -0.21 -17.93 -10.47
CA LEU A 214 0.80 -19.00 -10.39
C LEU A 214 1.31 -19.43 -11.77
N ASP A 215 0.45 -19.38 -12.79
CA ASP A 215 0.80 -19.63 -14.18
C ASP A 215 0.50 -18.38 -15.01
N HIS A 216 1.53 -17.80 -15.62
CA HIS A 216 1.43 -16.59 -16.42
C HIS A 216 0.54 -16.74 -17.67
N ALA A 217 0.35 -17.97 -18.17
CA ALA A 217 -0.47 -18.23 -19.34
C ALA A 217 -1.98 -18.09 -19.07
N ASP A 218 -2.42 -18.23 -17.81
CA ASP A 218 -3.84 -18.25 -17.41
C ASP A 218 -4.33 -16.91 -16.85
N ALA A 219 -3.58 -15.82 -17.02
CA ALA A 219 -3.89 -14.53 -16.38
C ALA A 219 -5.31 -14.03 -16.69
N GLU A 220 -5.73 -14.06 -17.97
CA GLU A 220 -7.07 -13.61 -18.37
C GLU A 220 -8.17 -14.59 -17.93
N GLY A 221 -7.90 -15.90 -17.98
CA GLY A 221 -8.82 -16.95 -17.56
C GLY A 221 -9.12 -16.88 -16.06
N LEU A 222 -8.07 -16.75 -15.24
CA LEU A 222 -8.18 -16.57 -13.80
C LEU A 222 -8.98 -15.31 -13.43
N LEU A 223 -8.72 -14.18 -14.08
CA LEU A 223 -9.46 -12.94 -13.83
C LEU A 223 -10.95 -13.09 -14.16
N ALA A 224 -11.26 -13.71 -15.31
CA ALA A 224 -12.64 -13.94 -15.73
C ALA A 224 -13.38 -14.91 -14.81
N ALA A 225 -12.71 -15.97 -14.34
CA ALA A 225 -13.31 -17.00 -13.47
C ALA A 225 -13.50 -16.51 -12.03
N SER A 226 -12.55 -15.74 -11.49
CA SER A 226 -12.56 -15.31 -10.08
C SER A 226 -13.39 -14.03 -9.84
N GLY A 227 -13.49 -13.13 -10.83
CA GLY A 227 -14.07 -11.79 -10.63
C GLY A 227 -13.22 -10.86 -9.75
N ALA A 228 -11.93 -11.19 -9.57
CA ALA A 228 -10.97 -10.32 -8.90
C ALA A 228 -10.70 -9.03 -9.69
N ASP A 229 -10.27 -7.97 -9.02
CA ASP A 229 -9.86 -6.71 -9.68
C ASP A 229 -8.50 -6.84 -10.37
N GLY A 230 -7.72 -7.85 -10.00
CA GLY A 230 -6.34 -7.97 -10.46
C GLY A 230 -5.57 -9.14 -9.87
N LEU A 231 -4.27 -9.11 -10.11
CA LEU A 231 -3.34 -10.22 -9.86
C LEU A 231 -2.19 -9.76 -8.98
N THR A 232 -1.77 -10.65 -8.08
CA THR A 232 -0.44 -10.60 -7.47
C THR A 232 0.49 -11.60 -8.15
N VAL A 233 1.73 -11.21 -8.44
CA VAL A 233 2.73 -12.11 -9.04
C VAL A 233 4.02 -12.06 -8.24
N ALA A 234 4.66 -13.21 -8.01
CA ALA A 234 6.02 -13.24 -7.48
C ALA A 234 7.01 -12.97 -8.61
N LEU A 235 7.85 -11.95 -8.47
CA LEU A 235 8.84 -11.57 -9.48
C LEU A 235 10.19 -12.22 -9.16
N SER A 236 10.76 -12.89 -10.16
CA SER A 236 12.09 -13.51 -10.06
C SER A 236 13.24 -12.55 -10.36
N GLY A 237 12.98 -11.43 -11.06
CA GLY A 237 14.00 -10.44 -11.42
C GLY A 237 13.52 -9.42 -12.45
N ALA A 238 14.44 -8.60 -12.94
CA ALA A 238 14.12 -7.52 -13.90
C ALA A 238 13.76 -8.01 -15.31
N HIS A 239 14.09 -9.27 -15.61
CA HIS A 239 13.80 -9.94 -16.87
C HIS A 239 12.74 -11.04 -16.71
N ASP A 240 11.94 -10.97 -15.65
CA ASP A 240 10.86 -11.93 -15.41
C ASP A 240 9.90 -11.98 -16.62
N PRO A 241 9.53 -13.18 -17.12
CA PRO A 241 8.61 -13.33 -18.25
C PRO A 241 7.27 -12.60 -18.08
N PHE A 242 6.80 -12.46 -16.84
CA PHE A 242 5.60 -11.67 -16.57
C PHE A 242 5.79 -10.21 -17.00
N LEU A 243 6.92 -9.60 -16.65
CA LEU A 243 7.23 -8.21 -16.97
C LEU A 243 7.45 -8.01 -18.47
N THR A 244 8.08 -8.96 -19.14
CA THR A 244 8.45 -8.82 -20.56
C THR A 244 7.33 -9.20 -21.52
N THR A 245 6.34 -10.00 -21.09
CA THR A 245 5.36 -10.61 -22.00
C THR A 245 3.93 -10.48 -21.50
N THR A 246 3.63 -10.97 -20.30
CA THR A 246 2.24 -11.06 -19.80
C THR A 246 1.69 -9.69 -19.42
N ALA A 247 2.38 -8.92 -18.59
CA ALA A 247 1.94 -7.59 -18.16
C ALA A 247 1.76 -6.63 -19.36
N PRO A 248 2.71 -6.49 -20.32
CA PRO A 248 2.48 -5.70 -21.52
C PRO A 248 1.25 -6.16 -22.32
N THR A 249 0.98 -7.46 -22.37
CA THR A 249 -0.22 -8.00 -23.03
C THR A 249 -1.50 -7.58 -22.34
N LEU A 250 -1.57 -7.69 -21.02
CA LEU A 250 -2.71 -7.24 -20.21
C LEU A 250 -2.89 -5.71 -20.26
N ARG A 251 -1.82 -4.95 -20.54
CA ARG A 251 -1.85 -3.49 -20.67
C ARG A 251 -2.18 -2.99 -22.08
N ARG A 252 -2.00 -3.79 -23.14
CA ARG A 252 -2.30 -3.39 -24.54
C ARG A 252 -3.74 -2.94 -24.77
N SER A 253 -4.67 -3.41 -23.94
CA SER A 253 -6.09 -3.06 -23.99
C SER A 253 -6.49 -1.88 -23.07
N GLY A 254 -5.56 -1.37 -22.25
CA GLY A 254 -5.80 -0.31 -21.28
C GLY A 254 -5.24 1.05 -21.68
N ALA A 255 -5.82 2.13 -21.15
CA ALA A 255 -5.25 3.46 -21.29
C ALA A 255 -3.90 3.57 -20.54
N PRO A 256 -2.93 4.36 -21.03
CA PRO A 256 -1.68 4.63 -20.31
C PRO A 256 -1.98 5.22 -18.92
N GLN A 257 -1.26 4.76 -17.90
CA GLN A 257 -1.41 5.31 -16.55
C GLN A 257 -0.79 6.72 -16.46
N PRO A 258 -1.53 7.73 -15.97
CA PRO A 258 -1.00 9.08 -15.86
C PRO A 258 0.14 9.13 -14.84
N ALA A 259 1.21 9.85 -15.18
CA ALA A 259 2.43 9.92 -14.36
C ALA A 259 2.20 10.56 -12.97
N ASP A 260 1.31 11.55 -12.88
CA ASP A 260 1.07 12.33 -11.66
C ASP A 260 -0.17 11.84 -10.88
N THR A 261 -0.28 10.53 -10.67
CA THR A 261 -1.40 9.95 -9.92
C THR A 261 -0.91 9.20 -8.69
N THR A 262 -1.61 9.45 -7.57
CA THR A 262 -1.39 8.69 -6.34
C THR A 262 -1.68 7.20 -6.57
N LEU A 263 -1.08 6.34 -5.75
CA LEU A 263 -1.35 4.90 -5.79
C LEU A 263 -2.86 4.65 -5.60
N ARG A 264 -3.49 5.33 -4.65
CA ARG A 264 -4.93 5.25 -4.40
C ARG A 264 -5.77 5.57 -5.66
N ALA A 265 -5.44 6.65 -6.37
CA ALA A 265 -6.13 6.99 -7.62
C ALA A 265 -5.93 5.93 -8.71
N ARG A 266 -4.72 5.34 -8.82
CA ARG A 266 -4.44 4.24 -9.76
C ARG A 266 -5.24 2.98 -9.48
N LEU A 267 -5.45 2.67 -8.20
CA LEU A 267 -6.32 1.57 -7.79
C LEU A 267 -7.82 1.89 -7.96
N GLY A 268 -8.17 3.10 -8.42
CA GLY A 268 -9.56 3.54 -8.58
C GLY A 268 -10.27 3.77 -7.24
N LEU A 269 -9.53 4.15 -6.21
CA LEU A 269 -10.03 4.45 -4.86
C LEU A 269 -10.14 5.97 -4.69
N SER A 270 -11.18 6.44 -4.01
CA SER A 270 -11.36 7.86 -3.67
C SER A 270 -10.44 8.26 -2.53
N ARG A 271 -9.87 9.48 -2.58
CA ARG A 271 -9.14 10.06 -1.46
C ARG A 271 -10.10 10.26 -0.26
N PRO A 272 -9.82 9.70 0.94
CA PRO A 272 -10.72 9.83 2.08
C PRO A 272 -10.80 11.28 2.55
N ALA A 273 -11.99 11.72 2.95
CA ALA A 273 -12.13 12.97 3.68
C ALA A 273 -11.45 12.83 5.06
N SER A 274 -10.92 13.93 5.59
CA SER A 274 -10.43 13.96 6.97
C SER A 274 -11.59 13.63 7.91
N ARG A 275 -11.35 12.81 8.94
CA ARG A 275 -12.36 12.58 9.98
C ARG A 275 -12.81 13.84 10.72
N TYR A 276 -12.03 14.93 10.64
CA TYR A 276 -12.33 16.24 11.21
C TYR A 276 -12.85 17.25 10.18
N ALA A 277 -13.04 16.83 8.92
CA ALA A 277 -13.61 17.70 7.90
C ALA A 277 -15.01 18.14 8.32
N THR A 278 -15.19 19.44 8.58
CA THR A 278 -16.52 20.02 8.78
C THR A 278 -17.24 19.99 7.45
N GLY A 279 -18.17 19.03 7.28
CA GLY A 279 -18.94 18.89 6.06
C GLY A 279 -19.65 20.19 5.71
N THR A 280 -19.41 20.72 4.51
CA THR A 280 -20.43 21.53 3.85
C THR A 280 -21.46 20.53 3.33
N VAL A 281 -22.50 20.30 4.12
CA VAL A 281 -23.75 19.67 3.64
C VAL A 281 -24.52 20.69 2.82
#